data_AF-A0A7X9GNU9-F1
#
_entry.id   AF-A0A7X9GNU9-F1
#
_cell.length_a   1.000
_cell.length_b   1.000
_cell.length_c   1.000
_cell.angle_alpha   90.00
_cell.angle_beta   90.00
_cell.angle_gamma   90.00
#
_symmetry.space_group_name_H-M   'P 1'
#
loop_
_entity.id
_entity.type
_entity.pdbx_description
1 polymer ?
#
loop_
_entity_poly.entity_id
_entity_poly.type
_entity_poly.pdbx_seq_one_letter_code
_entity_poly.pdbx_strand_id
1 'polypeptide(L)'
;MPEIKKLHDNLKRQVLLYQELKNYAQRKQQALVENNLQGIEAITVREEQLIMEAASLERERLVWAEQIAQRLGKAPEEIIL
;
A
#
# COMPACT_ATOMS: atom_id res chain seq x y z
N MET A 1 -14.21 19.60 0.42
CA MET A 1 -13.88 18.57 -0.59
C MET A 1 -13.70 17.22 0.12
N PRO A 2 -14.71 16.33 0.10
CA PRO A 2 -14.62 15.01 0.74
C PRO A 2 -13.50 14.11 0.18
N GLU A 3 -13.04 14.37 -1.04
CA GLU A 3 -12.00 13.63 -1.77
C GLU A 3 -10.63 13.80 -1.10
N ILE A 4 -10.34 14.99 -0.54
CA ILE A 4 -9.11 15.23 0.23
C ILE A 4 -9.05 14.29 1.44
N LYS A 5 -10.17 14.14 2.14
CA LYS A 5 -10.26 13.21 3.28
C LYS A 5 -10.08 11.76 2.81
N LYS A 6 -10.69 11.39 1.68
CA LYS A 6 -10.55 10.04 1.10
C LYS A 6 -9.12 9.73 0.68
N LEU A 7 -8.45 10.67 0.01
CA LEU A 7 -7.03 10.55 -0.36
C LEU A 7 -6.15 10.40 0.88
N HIS A 8 -6.35 11.24 1.90
CA HIS A 8 -5.62 11.14 3.16
C HIS A 8 -5.85 9.80 3.89
N ASP A 9 -7.09 9.32 3.96
CA ASP A 9 -7.42 8.04 4.59
C ASP A 9 -6.86 6.85 3.78
N ASN A 10 -6.75 6.97 2.45
CA ASN A 10 -6.10 6.00 1.59
C ASN A 10 -4.57 5.99 1.85
N LEU A 11 -3.92 7.15 1.88
CA LEU A 11 -2.48 7.28 2.17
C LEU A 11 -2.12 6.70 3.54
N LYS A 12 -2.95 6.94 4.57
CA LYS A 12 -2.78 6.31 5.89
C LYS A 12 -2.81 4.78 5.82
N ARG A 13 -3.74 4.22 5.06
CA ARG A 13 -3.84 2.77 4.85
C ARG A 13 -2.64 2.23 4.09
N GLN A 14 -2.16 2.92 3.07
CA GLN A 14 -0.93 2.55 2.36
C GLN A 14 0.29 2.53 3.30
N VAL A 15 0.45 3.55 4.15
CA VAL A 15 1.55 3.59 5.13
C VAL A 15 1.51 2.39 6.07
N LEU A 16 0.34 2.07 6.63
CA LEU A 16 0.17 0.90 7.50
C LEU A 16 0.48 -0.40 6.78
N LEU A 17 0.01 -0.54 5.54
CA LEU A 17 0.26 -1.72 4.71
C LEU A 17 1.76 -1.89 4.43
N TYR A 18 2.47 -0.83 4.04
CA TYR A 18 3.90 -0.92 3.77
C TYR A 18 4.72 -1.20 5.04
N GLN A 19 4.27 -0.72 6.21
CA GLN A 19 4.85 -1.11 7.49
C GLN A 19 4.65 -2.61 7.76
N GLU A 20 3.45 -3.14 7.49
CA GLU A 20 3.17 -4.57 7.62
C GLU A 20 4.04 -5.40 6.67
N LEU A 21 4.15 -5.02 5.39
CA LEU A 21 5.06 -5.66 4.42
C LEU A 21 6.51 -5.67 4.90
N LYS A 22 7.00 -4.54 5.43
CA LYS A 22 8.36 -4.47 5.99
C LYS A 22 8.55 -5.43 7.15
N ASN A 23 7.57 -5.57 8.03
CA ASN A 23 7.62 -6.52 9.14
C ASN A 23 7.62 -7.97 8.64
N TYR A 24 6.84 -8.29 7.59
CA TYR A 24 6.87 -9.63 6.97
C TYR A 24 8.22 -9.92 6.32
N ALA A 25 8.82 -8.96 5.62
CA ALA A 25 10.15 -9.12 5.05
C ALA A 25 11.21 -9.45 6.11
N GLN A 26 11.17 -8.78 7.27
CA GLN A 26 12.05 -9.09 8.41
C GLN A 26 11.81 -10.50 8.98
N ARG A 27 10.54 -10.90 9.13
CA ARG A 27 10.18 -12.25 9.59
C ARG A 27 10.62 -13.32 8.60
N LYS A 28 10.52 -13.06 7.30
CA LYS A 28 10.96 -13.98 6.24
C LYS A 28 12.47 -14.17 6.28
N GLN A 29 13.22 -13.07 6.48
CA GLN A 29 14.66 -13.13 6.68
C GLN A 29 15.02 -14.03 7.87
N GLN A 30 14.32 -13.90 9.00
CA GLN A 30 14.56 -14.75 10.17
C GLN A 30 14.24 -16.23 9.87
N ALA A 31 13.09 -16.50 9.24
CA ALA A 31 12.70 -17.86 8.87
C ALA A 31 13.68 -18.53 7.90
N LEU A 32 14.33 -17.75 7.02
CA LEU A 32 15.41 -18.22 6.15
C LEU A 32 16.65 -18.63 6.95
N VAL A 33 17.06 -17.84 7.95
CA VAL A 33 18.19 -18.18 8.83
C VAL A 33 17.90 -19.46 9.62
N GLU A 34 16.66 -19.66 10.05
CA GLU A 34 16.21 -20.83 10.80
C GLU A 34 15.92 -22.06 9.92
N ASN A 35 16.03 -21.93 8.59
CA ASN A 35 15.64 -22.94 7.61
C ASN A 35 14.19 -23.44 7.81
N ASN A 36 13.30 -22.54 8.25
CA ASN A 36 11.90 -22.83 8.51
C ASN A 36 11.06 -22.67 7.23
N LEU A 37 11.08 -23.70 6.37
CA LEU A 37 10.39 -23.70 5.07
C LEU A 37 8.88 -23.42 5.19
N GLN A 38 8.20 -24.03 6.17
CA GLN A 38 6.77 -23.81 6.39
C GLN A 38 6.47 -22.35 6.79
N GLY A 39 7.34 -21.76 7.62
CA GLY A 39 7.26 -20.34 7.98
C GLY A 39 7.45 -19.42 6.78
N ILE A 40 8.40 -19.75 5.89
CA ILE A 40 8.66 -18.98 4.66
C ILE A 40 7.46 -19.02 3.73
N GLU A 41 6.84 -20.19 3.52
CA GLU A 41 5.64 -20.34 2.68
C GLU A 41 4.48 -19.53 3.23
N ALA A 42 4.17 -19.67 4.52
CA ALA A 42 3.08 -18.93 5.16
C ALA A 42 3.29 -17.40 5.10
N ILE A 43 4.53 -16.94 5.28
CA ILE A 43 4.87 -15.51 5.14
C ILE A 43 4.69 -15.05 3.69
N THR A 44 5.15 -15.84 2.71
CA THR A 44 5.07 -15.48 1.28
C THR A 44 3.62 -15.31 0.83
N VAL A 45 2.72 -16.22 1.22
CA VAL A 45 1.28 -16.09 0.91
C VAL A 45 0.71 -14.77 1.46
N ARG A 46 1.13 -14.36 2.65
CA ARG A 46 0.64 -13.11 3.24
C ARG A 46 1.24 -11.87 2.58
N GLU A 47 2.51 -11.91 2.19
CA GLU A 47 3.15 -10.85 1.40
C GLU A 47 2.42 -10.64 0.06
N GLU A 48 2.06 -11.73 -0.64
CA GLU A 48 1.30 -11.66 -1.90
C GLU A 48 -0.08 -11.00 -1.71
N GLN A 49 -0.80 -11.34 -0.64
CA GLN A 49 -2.07 -10.69 -0.30
C GLN A 49 -1.89 -9.19 -0.09
N LEU A 50 -0.89 -8.80 0.71
CA LEU A 50 -0.59 -7.39 0.99
C LEU A 50 -0.19 -6.63 -0.28
N ILE A 51 0.55 -7.26 -1.21
CA ILE A 51 0.90 -6.65 -2.49
C ILE A 51 -0.36 -6.39 -3.34
N MET A 52 -1.31 -7.34 -3.38
CA MET A 52 -2.58 -7.14 -4.08
C MET A 52 -3.41 -6.01 -3.45
N GLU A 53 -3.44 -5.94 -2.12
CA GLU A 53 -4.08 -4.85 -1.37
C GLU A 53 -3.42 -3.49 -1.67
N ALA A 54 -2.09 -3.44 -1.72
CA ALA A 54 -1.32 -2.24 -2.07
C ALA A 54 -1.69 -1.73 -3.47
N ALA A 55 -1.74 -2.63 -4.45
CA ALA A 55 -2.13 -2.30 -5.81
C ALA A 55 -3.56 -1.74 -5.89
N SER A 56 -4.48 -2.25 -5.06
CA SER A 56 -5.84 -1.73 -4.95
C SER A 56 -5.87 -0.32 -4.37
N LEU A 57 -5.14 -0.09 -3.28
CA LEU A 57 -5.04 1.24 -2.66
C LEU A 57 -4.39 2.24 -3.61
N GLU A 58 -3.41 1.83 -4.41
CA GLU A 58 -2.76 2.72 -5.39
C GLU A 58 -3.71 3.16 -6.50
N ARG A 59 -4.52 2.24 -7.03
CA ARG A 59 -5.59 2.61 -7.98
C ARG A 59 -6.58 3.59 -7.36
N GLU A 60 -6.99 3.36 -6.12
CA GLU A 60 -7.88 4.27 -5.39
C GLU A 60 -7.22 5.66 -5.17
N ARG A 61 -5.92 5.70 -4.85
CA ARG A 61 -5.15 6.94 -4.67
C ARG A 61 -5.17 7.80 -5.93
N LEU A 62 -4.93 7.18 -7.08
CA LEU A 62 -4.95 7.85 -8.40
C LEU A 62 -6.34 8.42 -8.72
N VAL A 63 -7.41 7.66 -8.45
CA VAL A 63 -8.79 8.13 -8.65
C VAL A 63 -9.10 9.36 -7.80
N TRP A 64 -8.68 9.36 -6.52
CA TRP A 64 -8.91 10.53 -5.67
C TRP A 64 -8.07 11.74 -6.10
N ALA A 65 -6.83 11.52 -6.54
CA ALA A 65 -5.99 12.57 -7.08
C ALA A 65 -6.63 13.24 -8.31
N GLU A 66 -7.15 12.43 -9.24
CA GLU A 66 -7.83 12.90 -10.45
C GLU A 66 -9.06 13.75 -10.12
N GLN A 67 -9.90 13.30 -9.18
CA GLN A 67 -11.10 14.05 -8.78
C GLN A 67 -10.76 15.37 -8.09
N ILE A 68 -9.69 15.41 -7.28
CA ILE A 68 -9.22 16.65 -6.66
C ILE A 68 -8.69 17.60 -7.74
N ALA A 69 -7.86 17.10 -8.65
CA ALA A 69 -7.25 17.88 -9.71
C ALA A 69 -8.29 18.52 -10.64
N GLN A 70 -9.31 17.74 -11.03
CA GLN A 70 -10.43 18.24 -11.84
C GLN A 70 -11.15 19.41 -11.16
N ARG A 71 -11.32 19.38 -9.83
CA ARG A 71 -11.96 20.47 -9.08
C ARG A 71 -11.08 21.70 -8.92
N LEU A 72 -9.77 21.50 -8.87
CA LEU A 72 -8.79 22.57 -8.72
C LEU A 72 -8.35 23.16 -10.06
N GLY A 73 -8.77 22.57 -11.18
CA GLY A 73 -8.29 22.95 -12.52
C GLY A 73 -6.80 22.66 -12.71
N LYS A 74 -6.30 21.62 -12.04
CA LYS A 74 -4.89 21.20 -12.02
C LYS A 74 -4.70 19.86 -12.72
N ALA A 75 -3.46 19.50 -12.99
CA ALA A 75 -3.09 18.14 -13.38
C ALA A 75 -3.08 17.20 -12.15
N PRO A 76 -3.50 15.93 -12.26
CA PRO A 76 -3.44 14.96 -11.16
C PRO A 76 -2.07 14.85 -10.52
N GLU A 77 -1.01 14.94 -11.32
CA GLU A 77 0.39 14.93 -10.90
C GLU A 77 0.69 16.01 -9.85
N GLU A 78 0.08 17.19 -9.95
CA GLU A 78 0.28 18.29 -8.99
C GLU A 78 -0.37 18.04 -7.61
N ILE A 79 -1.18 16.99 -7.48
CA ILE A 79 -1.83 16.60 -6.23
C ILE A 79 -1.00 15.55 -5.48
N ILE A 80 -0.25 14.74 -6.22
CA ILE A 80 0.38 13.52 -5.70
C ILE A 80 1.90 13.42 -5.89
N LEU A 81 2.50 14.29 -6.70
CA LEU A 81 3.95 14.48 -6.83
C LEU A 81 4.38 15.74 -6.08
#